data_AF-A0A838NYI7-F1
#
_entry.id   AF-A0A838NYI7-F1
#
_cell.length_a   1.000
_cell.length_b   1.000
_cell.length_c   1.000
_cell.angle_alpha   90.00
_cell.angle_beta   90.00
_cell.angle_gamma   90.00
#
_symmetry.space_group_name_H-M   'P 1'
#
loop_
_entity.id
_entity.type
_entity.pdbx_description
1 polymer ?
#
loop_
_entity_poly.entity_id
_entity_poly.type
_entity_poly.pdbx_seq_one_letter_code
_entity_poly.pdbx_strand_id
1 'polypeptide(L)'
;MIPRVLLASALIVAAACDRQPAGRTSCGLAALAGPTALLTQFSVPRQTLSEPPSRMPARLVTRMVAGPALPAIVGRSDSLLVIGVDGALPAEARPGFGVLVLDQQEEARGVMLFEGDPVEGAPRIGDVSVGTATLPLIGIQLDPGKIEDPNCPFFPDSVLP
;
A
#
# COMPACT_ATOMS: atom_id res chain seq x y z
N MET A 1 -23.72 -22.13 -57.89
CA MET A 1 -23.39 -23.10 -56.83
C MET A 1 -22.13 -22.59 -56.13
N ILE A 2 -22.23 -22.28 -54.84
CA ILE A 2 -21.16 -21.68 -54.02
C ILE A 2 -20.71 -22.75 -53.00
N PRO A 3 -19.41 -22.84 -52.65
CA PRO A 3 -19.02 -23.22 -51.30
C PRO A 3 -18.22 -22.02 -50.71
N ARG A 4 -18.77 -21.03 -50.01
CA ARG A 4 -19.51 -21.00 -48.73
C ARG A 4 -18.78 -21.64 -47.54
N VAL A 5 -17.56 -22.13 -47.75
CA VAL A 5 -16.79 -22.85 -46.72
C VAL A 5 -15.53 -22.08 -46.28
N LEU A 6 -15.08 -21.08 -47.04
CA LEU A 6 -13.82 -20.38 -46.74
C LEU A 6 -13.95 -19.15 -45.82
N LEU A 7 -15.16 -18.69 -45.47
CA LEU A 7 -15.36 -17.55 -44.57
C LEU A 7 -15.58 -17.92 -43.10
N ALA A 8 -15.62 -19.21 -42.76
CA ALA A 8 -15.89 -19.65 -41.39
C ALA A 8 -14.64 -19.75 -40.50
N SER A 9 -13.43 -19.70 -41.08
CA SER A 9 -12.18 -19.99 -40.35
C SER A 9 -11.51 -18.77 -39.71
N ALA A 10 -12.01 -17.55 -39.97
CA ALA A 10 -11.40 -16.32 -39.47
C ALA A 10 -12.07 -15.73 -38.22
N LEU A 11 -13.16 -16.32 -37.72
CA LEU A 11 -13.98 -15.74 -36.64
C LEU A 11 -13.93 -16.49 -35.30
N ILE A 12 -12.97 -17.40 -35.09
CA ILE A 12 -12.90 -18.24 -33.87
C ILE A 12 -11.76 -17.81 -32.92
N VAL A 13 -10.97 -16.79 -33.25
CA VAL A 13 -9.88 -16.32 -32.35
C VAL A 13 -10.33 -15.24 -31.35
N ALA A 14 -11.59 -14.77 -31.42
CA ALA A 14 -12.09 -13.70 -30.54
C ALA A 14 -12.99 -14.19 -29.38
N ALA A 15 -13.18 -15.50 -29.20
CA ALA A 15 -14.11 -16.05 -28.20
C ALA A 15 -13.44 -16.83 -27.06
N ALA A 16 -12.11 -16.74 -26.92
CA ALA A 16 -11.39 -17.16 -25.72
C ALA A 16 -10.95 -15.93 -24.91
N CYS A 17 -11.84 -14.95 -24.77
CA CYS A 17 -11.80 -14.06 -23.62
C CYS A 17 -12.37 -14.84 -22.43
N ASP A 18 -11.51 -15.66 -21.84
CA ASP A 18 -11.74 -16.22 -20.52
C ASP A 18 -12.10 -15.05 -19.59
N ARG A 19 -13.28 -15.13 -18.98
CA ARG A 19 -13.74 -14.20 -17.96
C ARG A 19 -12.90 -14.42 -16.70
N GLN A 20 -11.65 -13.97 -16.73
CA GLN A 20 -10.82 -13.87 -15.56
C GLN A 20 -11.40 -12.75 -14.68
N PRO A 21 -11.60 -12.96 -13.37
CA PRO A 21 -12.17 -11.94 -12.50
C PRO A 21 -11.35 -10.65 -12.61
N ALA A 22 -12.03 -9.57 -12.99
CA ALA A 22 -11.49 -8.26 -13.35
C ALA A 22 -10.69 -7.53 -12.26
N GLY A 23 -10.37 -8.21 -11.15
CA GLY A 23 -9.65 -7.65 -10.00
C GLY A 23 -8.19 -8.09 -9.88
N ARG A 24 -7.70 -9.12 -10.58
CA ARG A 24 -6.34 -9.65 -10.30
C ARG A 24 -5.22 -8.94 -11.08
N THR A 25 -5.44 -8.62 -12.35
CA THR A 25 -4.43 -7.94 -13.18
C THR A 25 -4.45 -6.42 -13.01
N SER A 26 -5.62 -5.83 -12.83
CA SER A 26 -5.81 -4.40 -12.54
C SER A 26 -5.22 -4.00 -11.19
N CYS A 27 -5.50 -4.77 -10.12
CA CYS A 27 -4.91 -4.49 -8.82
C CYS A 27 -3.40 -4.75 -8.78
N GLY A 28 -2.85 -5.60 -9.66
CA GLY A 28 -1.40 -5.78 -9.79
C GLY A 28 -0.67 -4.52 -10.23
N LEU A 29 -1.20 -3.82 -11.24
CA LEU A 29 -0.64 -2.52 -11.68
C LEU A 29 -0.90 -1.41 -10.66
N ALA A 30 -2.09 -1.37 -10.07
CA ALA A 30 -2.43 -0.40 -9.03
C ALA A 30 -1.55 -0.55 -7.78
N ALA A 31 -1.17 -1.78 -7.42
CA ALA A 31 -0.27 -2.07 -6.30
C ALA A 31 1.17 -1.56 -6.48
N LEU A 32 1.54 -1.15 -7.70
CA LEU A 32 2.82 -0.51 -8.00
C LEU A 32 2.68 0.99 -8.17
N ALA A 33 1.75 1.43 -9.04
CA ALA A 33 1.59 2.83 -9.36
C ALA A 33 1.14 3.67 -8.16
N GLY A 34 0.23 3.11 -7.35
CA GLY A 34 -0.35 3.79 -6.21
C GLY A 34 0.68 4.14 -5.12
N PRO A 35 1.48 3.19 -4.62
CA PRO A 35 2.52 3.50 -3.64
C PRO A 35 3.60 4.46 -4.16
N THR A 36 3.96 4.45 -5.45
CA THR A 36 4.85 5.49 -5.98
C THR A 36 4.18 6.86 -5.99
N ALA A 37 2.87 6.93 -6.31
CA ALA A 37 2.10 8.17 -6.21
C ALA A 37 2.03 8.71 -4.77
N LEU A 38 2.01 7.83 -3.75
CA LEU A 38 2.08 8.23 -2.34
C LEU A 38 3.34 9.05 -2.04
N LEU A 39 4.50 8.65 -2.56
CA LEU A 39 5.76 9.40 -2.33
C LEU A 39 5.70 10.82 -2.93
N THR A 40 5.01 11.01 -4.05
CA THR A 40 4.85 12.34 -4.66
C THR A 40 4.00 13.30 -3.82
N GLN A 41 3.14 12.77 -2.94
CA GLN A 41 2.31 13.60 -2.07
C GLN A 41 3.12 14.33 -0.98
N PHE A 42 4.33 13.88 -0.65
CA PHE A 42 5.21 14.61 0.28
C PHE A 42 5.67 15.97 -0.26
N SER A 43 5.59 16.20 -1.56
CA SER A 43 5.83 17.53 -2.16
C SER A 43 4.65 18.49 -2.02
N VAL A 44 3.48 18.01 -1.55
CA VAL A 44 2.30 18.85 -1.35
C VAL A 44 2.38 19.50 0.05
N PRO A 45 2.30 20.84 0.13
CA PRO A 45 2.42 21.54 1.40
C PRO A 45 1.37 21.10 2.43
N ARG A 46 1.79 20.98 3.70
CA ARG A 46 0.94 20.70 4.88
C ARG A 46 0.25 19.33 4.88
N GLN A 47 0.75 18.35 4.11
CA GLN A 47 0.29 16.96 4.21
C GLN A 47 1.20 16.09 5.08
N THR A 48 2.51 16.38 5.08
CA THR A 48 3.49 15.65 5.89
C THR A 48 3.23 15.89 7.37
N LEU A 49 3.16 14.80 8.15
CA LEU A 49 3.02 14.87 9.60
C LEU A 49 4.35 15.29 10.24
N SER A 50 4.30 16.27 11.14
CA SER A 50 5.45 16.70 11.95
C SER A 50 5.51 16.02 13.31
N GLU A 51 4.39 15.50 13.78
CA GLU A 51 4.25 14.86 15.09
C GLU A 51 3.45 13.56 14.98
N PRO A 52 3.64 12.60 15.89
CA PRO A 52 2.89 11.36 15.88
C PRO A 52 1.42 11.61 16.26
N PRO A 53 0.43 11.08 15.50
CA PRO A 53 -0.99 11.28 15.80
C PRO A 53 -1.37 10.73 17.18
N SER A 54 -2.23 11.46 17.88
CA SER A 54 -2.67 11.18 19.25
C SER A 54 -3.59 9.96 19.34
N ARG A 55 -4.46 9.78 18.33
CA ARG A 55 -5.40 8.68 18.21
C ARG A 55 -4.87 7.68 17.20
N MET A 56 -4.75 6.43 17.61
CA MET A 56 -4.37 5.32 16.75
C MET A 56 -5.19 4.09 17.13
N PRO A 57 -5.59 3.26 16.15
CA PRO A 57 -6.15 1.96 16.45
C PRO A 57 -5.08 1.05 17.06
N ALA A 58 -5.49 0.05 17.86
CA ALA A 58 -4.56 -0.90 18.47
C ALA A 58 -3.86 -1.81 17.43
N ARG A 59 -4.51 -2.01 16.28
CA ARG A 59 -3.99 -2.79 15.14
C ARG A 59 -4.26 -2.04 13.85
N LEU A 60 -3.36 -2.21 12.89
CA LEU A 60 -3.53 -1.67 11.53
C LEU A 60 -2.87 -2.60 10.51
N VAL A 61 -3.06 -2.30 9.24
CA VAL A 61 -2.42 -3.02 8.14
C VAL A 61 -1.09 -2.37 7.80
N THR A 62 -0.05 -3.19 7.71
CA THR A 62 1.21 -2.81 7.09
C THR A 62 1.34 -3.49 5.74
N ARG A 63 1.67 -2.75 4.68
CA ARG A 63 1.81 -3.30 3.32
C ARG A 63 3.19 -2.99 2.76
N MET A 64 3.83 -4.00 2.20
CA MET A 64 5.03 -3.80 1.38
C MET A 64 4.62 -3.34 -0.03
N VAL A 65 5.31 -2.33 -0.58
CA VAL A 65 5.15 -1.99 -2.00
C VAL A 65 5.42 -3.23 -2.85
N ALA A 66 4.55 -3.51 -3.82
CA ALA A 66 4.61 -4.72 -4.65
C ALA A 66 4.54 -6.07 -3.87
N GLY A 67 4.21 -6.03 -2.58
CA GLY A 67 4.33 -7.19 -1.69
C GLY A 67 3.09 -7.43 -0.83
N PRO A 68 3.21 -8.27 0.22
CA PRO A 68 2.09 -8.67 1.04
C PRO A 68 1.58 -7.51 1.92
N ALA A 69 0.30 -7.61 2.28
CA ALA A 69 -0.29 -6.91 3.41
C ALA A 69 -0.25 -7.83 4.63
N LEU A 70 0.21 -7.30 5.75
CA LEU A 70 0.39 -8.01 7.01
C LEU A 70 -0.30 -7.22 8.14
N PRO A 71 -0.81 -7.91 9.18
CA PRO A 71 -1.25 -7.22 10.37
C PRO A 71 -0.07 -6.54 11.07
N ALA A 72 -0.37 -5.48 11.80
CA ALA A 72 0.58 -4.81 12.68
C ALA A 72 -0.09 -4.36 13.97
N ILE A 73 0.72 -4.26 15.02
CA ILE A 73 0.34 -3.80 16.35
C ILE A 73 0.86 -2.39 16.54
N VAL A 74 0.01 -1.49 17.03
CA VAL A 74 0.40 -0.12 17.32
C VAL A 74 0.74 0.01 18.80
N GLY A 75 1.91 0.55 19.07
CA GLY A 75 2.39 0.90 20.41
C GLY A 75 2.97 2.30 20.45
N ARG A 76 3.46 2.68 21.63
CA ARG A 76 4.17 3.94 21.85
C ARG A 76 5.41 3.69 22.72
N SER A 77 6.48 4.41 22.43
CA SER A 77 7.70 4.48 23.24
C SER A 77 8.13 5.93 23.31
N ASP A 78 8.33 6.49 24.51
CA ASP A 78 8.78 7.87 24.73
C ASP A 78 8.01 8.90 23.88
N SER A 79 6.68 8.76 23.81
CA SER A 79 5.74 9.56 23.00
C SER A 79 5.81 9.40 21.48
N LEU A 80 6.77 8.64 20.94
CA LEU A 80 6.84 8.26 19.53
C LEU A 80 5.99 7.03 19.24
N LEU A 81 5.55 6.88 17.99
CA LEU A 81 4.84 5.68 17.54
C LEU A 81 5.81 4.51 17.34
N VAL A 82 5.34 3.31 17.68
CA VAL A 82 6.02 2.06 17.34
C VAL A 82 5.01 1.15 16.64
N ILE A 83 5.33 0.73 15.42
CA ILE A 83 4.50 -0.18 14.62
C ILE A 83 5.21 -1.53 14.55
N GLY A 84 4.70 -2.53 15.25
CA GLY A 84 5.23 -3.90 15.19
C GLY A 84 4.54 -4.69 14.09
N VAL A 85 5.25 -5.06 13.03
CA VAL A 85 4.71 -5.91 11.96
C VAL A 85 4.59 -7.35 12.45
N ASP A 86 3.37 -7.89 12.38
CA ASP A 86 3.02 -9.24 12.83
C ASP A 86 3.04 -10.18 11.62
N GLY A 87 4.23 -10.71 11.33
CA GLY A 87 4.45 -11.62 10.21
C GLY A 87 5.87 -11.51 9.64
N ALA A 88 6.19 -12.41 8.71
CA ALA A 88 7.45 -12.39 7.99
C ALA A 88 7.27 -11.72 6.61
N LEU A 89 8.20 -10.85 6.24
CA LEU A 89 8.33 -10.37 4.87
C LEU A 89 9.04 -11.42 3.99
N PRO A 90 8.88 -11.36 2.65
CA PRO A 90 9.67 -12.14 1.71
C PRO A 90 11.17 -11.96 1.93
N ALA A 91 11.98 -12.98 1.69
CA ALA A 91 13.41 -12.98 2.04
C ALA A 91 14.23 -11.95 1.23
N GLU A 92 13.77 -11.65 0.02
CA GLU A 92 14.29 -10.65 -0.90
C GLU A 92 13.90 -9.21 -0.52
N ALA A 93 12.88 -9.02 0.32
CA ALA A 93 12.44 -7.69 0.71
C ALA A 93 13.50 -6.98 1.55
N ARG A 94 13.70 -5.69 1.26
CA ARG A 94 14.65 -4.81 1.96
C ARG A 94 13.96 -3.50 2.34
N PRO A 95 12.94 -3.53 3.22
CA PRO A 95 12.29 -2.30 3.63
C PRO A 95 13.29 -1.39 4.37
N GLY A 96 13.31 -0.12 3.99
CA GLY A 96 14.16 0.90 4.60
C GLY A 96 13.37 1.88 5.46
N PHE A 97 12.09 2.11 5.16
CA PHE A 97 11.23 2.99 5.95
C PHE A 97 9.74 2.68 5.82
N GLY A 98 8.95 3.19 6.76
CA GLY A 98 7.49 3.13 6.73
C GLY A 98 6.86 4.51 6.52
N VAL A 99 5.70 4.52 5.86
CA VAL A 99 4.83 5.70 5.73
C VAL A 99 3.49 5.39 6.39
N LEU A 100 3.20 6.04 7.52
CA LEU A 100 1.87 6.06 8.09
C LEU A 100 0.97 6.94 7.22
N VAL A 101 -0.15 6.37 6.75
CA VAL A 101 -1.13 7.09 5.96
C VAL A 101 -2.34 7.39 6.85
N LEU A 102 -2.67 8.67 7.00
CA LEU A 102 -3.93 9.13 7.57
C LEU A 102 -4.85 9.63 6.45
N ASP A 103 -6.16 9.50 6.64
CA ASP A 103 -7.14 10.18 5.81
C ASP A 103 -7.39 11.63 6.25
N GLN A 104 -8.27 12.34 5.56
CA GLN A 104 -8.60 13.74 5.89
C GLN A 104 -9.31 13.91 7.24
N GLN A 105 -9.78 12.82 7.84
CA GLN A 105 -10.43 12.79 9.15
C GLN A 105 -9.43 12.48 10.28
N GLU A 106 -8.13 12.40 9.95
CA GLU A 106 -7.03 12.03 10.85
C GLU A 106 -7.12 10.57 11.33
N GLU A 107 -7.87 9.73 10.61
CA GLU A 107 -7.98 8.31 10.95
C GLU A 107 -6.87 7.52 10.24
N ALA A 108 -6.24 6.62 10.99
CA ALA A 108 -5.13 5.82 10.48
C ALA A 108 -5.62 4.75 9.50
N ARG A 109 -5.13 4.83 8.26
CA ARG A 109 -5.45 3.87 7.19
C ARG A 109 -4.54 2.65 7.23
N GLY A 110 -3.25 2.86 7.51
CA GLY A 110 -2.25 1.81 7.52
C GLY A 110 -0.83 2.34 7.32
N VAL A 111 0.13 1.42 7.22
CA VAL A 111 1.54 1.75 7.00
C VAL A 111 2.02 1.11 5.70
N MET A 112 2.54 1.92 4.78
CA MET A 112 3.20 1.43 3.57
C MET A 112 4.72 1.31 3.82
N LEU A 113 5.31 0.15 3.58
CA LEU A 113 6.75 -0.08 3.65
C LEU A 113 7.39 0.12 2.29
N PHE A 114 8.45 0.90 2.26
CA PHE A 114 9.25 1.18 1.07
C PHE A 114 10.69 0.73 1.28
N GLU A 115 11.35 0.38 0.19
CA GLU A 115 12.80 0.16 0.16
C GLU A 115 13.54 1.50 -0.03
N GLY A 116 14.81 1.56 0.38
CA GLY A 116 15.65 2.76 0.25
C GLY A 116 15.55 3.72 1.44
N ASP A 117 15.93 4.98 1.20
CA ASP A 117 15.95 6.01 2.25
C ASP A 117 14.59 6.72 2.37
N PRO A 118 14.21 7.20 3.58
CA PRO A 118 13.03 8.03 3.76
C PRO A 118 13.04 9.27 2.87
N VAL A 119 11.85 9.83 2.61
CA VAL A 119 11.71 11.09 1.88
C VAL A 119 12.50 12.20 2.59
N GLU A 120 13.36 12.89 1.85
CA GLU A 120 14.22 13.93 2.37
C GLU A 120 13.40 15.05 3.05
N GLY A 121 13.80 15.42 4.26
CA GLY A 121 13.13 16.46 5.06
C GLY A 121 11.81 16.04 5.70
N ALA A 122 11.30 14.82 5.47
CA ALA A 122 10.13 14.31 6.16
C ALA A 122 10.47 14.00 7.63
N PRO A 123 9.75 14.59 8.61
CA PRO A 123 10.00 14.32 10.02
C PRO A 123 9.72 12.86 10.38
N ARG A 124 10.61 12.25 11.16
CA ARG A 124 10.36 10.95 11.78
C ARG A 124 9.37 11.12 12.92
N ILE A 125 8.26 10.38 12.84
CA ILE A 125 7.19 10.36 13.86
C ILE A 125 7.20 9.07 14.68
N GLY A 126 8.12 8.15 14.39
CA GLY A 126 8.24 6.90 15.12
C GLY A 126 9.10 5.87 14.43
N ASP A 127 8.76 4.61 14.68
CA ASP A 127 9.45 3.44 14.16
C ASP A 127 8.52 2.35 13.69
N VAL A 128 9.02 1.55 12.75
CA VAL A 128 8.44 0.27 12.36
C VAL A 128 9.42 -0.84 12.71
N SER A 129 8.97 -1.79 13.54
CA SER A 129 9.71 -3.00 13.85
C SER A 129 9.27 -4.12 12.92
N VAL A 130 10.22 -4.66 12.14
CA VAL A 130 9.99 -5.74 11.18
C VAL A 130 11.04 -6.83 11.40
N GLY A 131 10.63 -7.97 11.96
CA GLY A 131 11.57 -9.00 12.38
C GLY A 131 12.57 -8.44 13.40
N THR A 132 13.85 -8.39 13.04
CA THR A 132 14.92 -7.82 13.87
C THR A 132 15.32 -6.39 13.46
N ALA A 133 14.67 -5.82 12.45
CA ALA A 133 14.97 -4.48 11.95
C ALA A 133 14.04 -3.43 12.58
N THR A 134 14.58 -2.25 12.85
CA THR A 134 13.83 -1.06 13.24
C THR A 134 14.04 0.00 12.17
N LEU A 135 12.95 0.45 11.57
CA LEU A 135 12.92 1.36 10.43
C LEU A 135 12.28 2.68 10.83
N PRO A 136 12.74 3.83 10.33
CA PRO A 136 12.07 5.10 10.57
C PRO A 136 10.63 5.08 10.03
N LEU A 137 9.71 5.62 10.81
CA LEU A 137 8.33 5.90 10.39
C LEU A 137 8.18 7.40 10.13
N ILE A 138 7.79 7.74 8.91
CA ILE A 138 7.29 9.07 8.55
C ILE A 138 5.78 8.99 8.34
N GLY A 139 5.11 10.14 8.24
CA GLY A 139 3.66 10.15 8.12
C GLY A 139 3.15 11.20 7.15
N ILE A 140 1.99 10.91 6.57
CA ILE A 140 1.29 11.80 5.67
C ILE A 140 -0.23 11.71 5.87
N GLN A 141 -0.89 12.85 5.77
CA GLN A 141 -2.33 12.99 5.76
C GLN A 141 -2.80 13.44 4.39
N LEU A 142 -3.64 12.63 3.74
CA LEU A 142 -4.07 12.89 2.36
C LEU A 142 -5.47 12.35 2.08
N ASP A 143 -5.95 12.67 0.89
CA ASP A 143 -7.16 12.04 0.33
C ASP A 143 -6.80 10.71 -0.35
N PRO A 144 -7.23 9.55 0.18
CA PRO A 144 -6.89 8.26 -0.41
C PRO A 144 -7.36 8.15 -1.87
N GLY A 145 -8.48 8.80 -2.22
CA GLY A 145 -9.02 8.78 -3.59
C GLY A 145 -8.11 9.43 -4.64
N LYS A 146 -7.05 10.13 -4.22
CA LYS A 146 -6.04 10.70 -5.13
C LYS A 146 -4.94 9.70 -5.53
N ILE A 147 -4.75 8.63 -4.77
CA ILE A 147 -3.63 7.70 -4.95
C ILE A 147 -4.05 6.24 -5.04
N GLU A 148 -5.26 5.90 -4.59
CA GLU A 148 -5.77 4.53 -4.50
C GLU A 148 -6.96 4.32 -5.45
N ASP A 149 -7.03 3.14 -6.08
CA ASP A 149 -8.25 2.70 -6.79
C ASP A 149 -9.21 2.09 -5.75
N PRO A 150 -10.48 2.52 -5.68
CA PRO A 150 -11.45 2.00 -4.71
C PRO A 150 -11.65 0.48 -4.74
N ASN A 151 -11.40 -0.17 -5.88
CA ASN A 151 -11.51 -1.62 -6.03
C ASN A 151 -10.22 -2.36 -5.63
N CYS A 152 -9.12 -1.62 -5.41
CA CYS A 152 -7.81 -2.15 -5.09
C CYS A 152 -7.18 -1.38 -3.91
N PRO A 153 -7.76 -1.52 -2.70
CA PRO A 153 -7.27 -0.76 -1.57
C PRO A 153 -5.84 -1.13 -1.18
N PHE A 154 -5.06 -0.14 -0.73
CA PHE A 154 -3.73 -0.40 -0.21
C PHE A 154 -3.79 -1.21 1.07
N PHE A 155 -4.73 -0.87 1.94
CA PHE A 155 -4.84 -1.43 3.28
C PHE A 155 -6.17 -2.19 3.40
N PRO A 156 -6.22 -3.47 2.99
CA PRO A 156 -7.45 -4.25 3.08
C PRO A 156 -7.71 -4.68 4.53
N ASP A 157 -8.88 -4.35 5.07
CA ASP A 157 -9.28 -4.76 6.43
C ASP A 157 -9.31 -6.28 6.64
N SER A 158 -9.36 -7.07 5.56
CA SER A 158 -9.39 -8.53 5.59
C SER A 158 -8.17 -9.19 6.26
N VAL A 159 -7.08 -8.44 6.51
CA VAL A 159 -5.91 -8.95 7.24
C VAL A 159 -5.95 -8.67 8.74
N LEU A 160 -6.96 -7.93 9.22
CA LEU A 160 -7.18 -7.70 10.63
C LEU A 160 -8.06 -8.82 11.20
N PRO A 161 -7.72 -9.40 12.38
CA PRO A 161 -8.50 -10.46 13.02
C PRO A 161 -9.79 -9.95 13.69
#